data_AF-A0A1E7F645-F1
#
_entry.id   AF-A0A1E7F645-F1
#
_cell.length_a   1.000
_cell.length_b   1.000
_cell.length_c   1.000
_cell.angle_alpha   90.00
_cell.angle_beta   90.00
_cell.angle_gamma   90.00
#
_symmetry.space_group_name_H-M   'P 1'
#
loop_
_entity.id
_entity.type
_entity.pdbx_description
1 polymer ?
#
loop_
_entity_poly.entity_id
_entity_poly.type
_entity_poly.pdbx_seq_one_letter_code
_entity_poly.pdbx_strand_id
1 'polypeptide(L)'
;MESGPLLSLAIPVVGSSSSSSEAKTIVTGGLDGSIKSFDITTSMVQSIGSHGSGNTNACSCLATMSNDDDSSSSNLVVSGSWNRQLCVWDLRQNSNSNSNNNNNNNTPAAEAVLPGKAFAMDVDVSRNRIMVATSGRRNCFFDLRMLKEKNKFQLDSVLERESSLKFQTRCVKFFPNGYGFCLGSIEGRVGVEFLDALINDAPMKLTKYAFKCHRDSNGLVYPVNAIDFHPTHRHTFATGGCDGTVVLWDGKNKKKLTSTPKFPTSISALCFSPDGTELAIASSYTHEEGDREQHPQDELYIRPILDSEATPKKVEK
;
A
#
# COMPACT_ATOMS: atom_id res chain seq x y z
N MET A 1 -25.17 4.11 4.10
CA MET A 1 -24.09 3.12 4.20
C MET A 1 -23.83 2.86 5.68
N GLU A 2 -24.18 1.68 6.18
CA GLU A 2 -23.97 1.28 7.59
C GLU A 2 -22.51 0.85 7.90
N SER A 3 -21.56 1.20 7.05
CA SER A 3 -20.14 1.07 7.39
C SER A 3 -19.78 2.23 8.32
N GLY A 4 -19.24 1.92 9.50
CA GLY A 4 -18.49 2.91 10.28
C GLY A 4 -17.38 3.56 9.44
N PRO A 5 -16.67 4.56 9.97
CA PRO A 5 -15.69 5.31 9.20
C PRO A 5 -14.63 4.38 8.60
N LEU A 6 -14.47 4.47 7.28
CA LEU A 6 -13.51 3.69 6.51
C LEU A 6 -12.09 4.22 6.75
N LEU A 7 -11.13 3.31 6.86
CA LEU A 7 -9.73 3.62 7.09
C LEU A 7 -8.82 3.17 5.95
N SER A 8 -9.16 2.05 5.31
CA SER A 8 -8.37 1.49 4.21
C SER A 8 -9.27 0.93 3.10
N LEU A 9 -8.73 0.91 1.89
CA LEU A 9 -9.41 0.47 0.67
C LEU A 9 -8.43 -0.30 -0.20
N ALA A 10 -8.89 -1.36 -0.86
CA ALA A 10 -8.15 -2.07 -1.87
C ALA A 10 -9.10 -2.51 -2.99
N ILE A 11 -8.59 -2.53 -4.22
CA ILE A 11 -9.35 -2.95 -5.40
C ILE A 11 -8.61 -4.15 -6.00
N PRO A 12 -9.22 -5.34 -6.09
CA PRO A 12 -8.66 -6.47 -6.82
C PRO A 12 -8.35 -6.05 -8.24
N VAL A 13 -7.13 -6.34 -8.69
CA VAL A 13 -6.75 -6.15 -10.09
C VAL A 13 -7.49 -7.22 -10.88
N VAL A 14 -8.27 -6.78 -11.87
CA VAL A 14 -8.93 -7.65 -12.85
C VAL A 14 -8.33 -7.34 -14.21
N GLY A 15 -7.73 -8.35 -14.83
CA GLY A 15 -6.96 -8.22 -16.07
C GLY A 15 -7.72 -7.53 -17.20
N SER A 16 -6.94 -6.83 -18.03
CA SER A 16 -7.38 -6.03 -19.17
C SER A 16 -7.76 -6.84 -20.42
N SER A 17 -7.91 -8.16 -20.32
CA SER A 17 -8.11 -9.05 -21.48
C SER A 17 -9.54 -9.59 -21.58
N SER A 18 -10.54 -8.72 -21.63
CA SER A 18 -11.77 -8.88 -22.41
C SER A 18 -12.64 -7.65 -22.21
N SER A 19 -13.46 -7.31 -23.20
CA SER A 19 -14.26 -6.08 -23.31
C SER A 19 -15.39 -5.93 -22.27
N SER A 20 -15.24 -6.41 -21.03
CA SER A 20 -16.22 -6.22 -19.93
C SER A 20 -15.71 -6.46 -18.50
N SER A 21 -14.40 -6.63 -18.26
CA SER A 21 -13.87 -6.98 -16.94
C SER A 21 -13.41 -5.76 -16.13
N GLU A 22 -14.31 -4.80 -15.90
CA GLU A 22 -14.11 -3.79 -14.85
C GLU A 22 -14.00 -4.48 -13.48
N ALA A 23 -13.17 -3.96 -12.57
CA ALA A 23 -13.09 -4.46 -11.21
C ALA A 23 -14.45 -4.32 -10.51
N LYS A 24 -15.20 -5.42 -10.43
CA LYS A 24 -16.59 -5.41 -9.92
C LYS A 24 -16.66 -5.31 -8.41
N THR A 25 -15.55 -5.44 -7.69
CA THR A 25 -15.56 -5.52 -6.23
C THR A 25 -14.51 -4.61 -5.64
N ILE A 26 -14.91 -3.84 -4.63
CA ILE A 26 -14.04 -3.00 -3.81
C ILE A 26 -13.96 -3.63 -2.43
N VAL A 27 -12.78 -3.69 -1.84
CA VAL A 27 -12.61 -4.18 -0.46
C VAL A 27 -12.28 -3.01 0.44
N THR A 28 -12.96 -2.93 1.58
CA THR A 28 -12.89 -1.85 2.55
C THR A 28 -12.47 -2.38 3.91
N GLY A 29 -11.68 -1.59 4.64
CA GLY A 29 -11.29 -1.81 6.02
C GLY A 29 -11.74 -0.64 6.90
N GLY A 30 -12.48 -0.93 7.97
CA GLY A 30 -13.04 0.07 8.87
C GLY A 30 -12.20 0.37 10.11
N LEU A 31 -12.45 1.52 10.73
CA LEU A 31 -11.94 1.84 12.07
C LEU A 31 -12.48 0.89 13.15
N ASP A 32 -13.64 0.29 12.92
CA ASP A 32 -14.23 -0.76 13.75
C ASP A 32 -13.57 -2.14 13.55
N GLY A 33 -12.53 -2.23 12.71
CA GLY A 33 -11.83 -3.47 12.38
C GLY A 33 -12.59 -4.38 11.42
N SER A 34 -13.73 -3.96 10.87
CA SER A 34 -14.49 -4.74 9.89
C SER A 34 -13.80 -4.72 8.52
N ILE A 35 -13.94 -5.82 7.79
CA ILE A 35 -13.45 -5.98 6.42
C ILE A 35 -14.64 -6.41 5.57
N LYS A 36 -14.97 -5.60 4.56
CA LYS A 36 -16.17 -5.80 3.74
C LYS A 36 -15.82 -5.68 2.26
N SER A 37 -16.44 -6.51 1.44
CA SER A 37 -16.48 -6.32 -0.01
C SER A 37 -17.74 -5.54 -0.40
N PHE A 38 -17.60 -4.68 -1.39
CA PHE A 38 -18.68 -3.95 -2.04
C PHE A 38 -18.65 -4.27 -3.52
N ASP A 39 -19.71 -4.88 -4.03
CA ASP A 39 -19.87 -5.12 -5.46
C ASP A 39 -20.47 -3.88 -6.11
N ILE A 40 -19.76 -3.28 -7.07
CA ILE A 40 -20.16 -2.04 -7.74
C ILE A 40 -21.40 -2.27 -8.61
N THR A 41 -21.49 -3.43 -9.28
CA THR A 41 -22.58 -3.73 -10.22
C THR A 41 -23.89 -4.00 -9.47
N THR A 42 -23.82 -4.77 -8.39
CA THR A 42 -25.01 -5.16 -7.62
C THR A 42 -25.31 -4.22 -6.45
N SER A 43 -24.38 -3.30 -6.14
CA SER A 43 -24.41 -2.44 -4.94
C SER A 43 -24.53 -3.23 -3.63
N MET A 44 -24.18 -4.53 -3.65
CA MET A 44 -24.24 -5.38 -2.47
C MET A 44 -22.97 -5.24 -1.64
N VAL A 45 -23.16 -5.17 -0.31
CA VAL A 45 -22.07 -5.21 0.67
C VAL A 45 -22.05 -6.58 1.32
N GLN A 46 -20.90 -7.24 1.35
CA GLN A 46 -20.70 -8.51 2.02
C GLN A 46 -19.58 -8.38 3.07
N SER A 47 -19.80 -8.96 4.25
CA SER A 47 -18.75 -9.06 5.27
C SER A 47 -17.76 -10.16 4.89
N ILE A 48 -16.46 -9.83 4.88
CA ILE A 48 -15.37 -10.79 4.68
C ILE A 48 -14.88 -11.32 6.03
N GLY A 49 -14.70 -10.42 7.00
CA GLY A 49 -14.10 -10.74 8.29
C GLY A 49 -13.90 -9.52 9.17
N SER A 50 -13.19 -9.70 10.29
CA SER A 50 -12.86 -8.60 11.20
C SER A 50 -11.61 -8.93 12.03
N HIS A 51 -10.85 -7.90 12.40
CA HIS A 51 -9.74 -7.97 13.37
C HIS A 51 -10.21 -8.07 14.84
N GLY A 52 -11.40 -8.63 15.07
CA GLY A 52 -12.02 -8.76 16.39
C GLY A 52 -12.53 -7.43 16.94
N SER A 53 -12.82 -7.40 18.24
CA SER A 53 -13.35 -6.23 18.95
C SER A 53 -12.31 -5.60 19.88
N GLY A 54 -12.23 -4.28 19.92
CA GLY A 54 -11.45 -3.54 20.91
C GLY A 54 -10.90 -2.22 20.37
N ASN A 55 -10.37 -1.36 21.24
CA ASN A 55 -10.00 0.01 20.87
C ASN A 55 -8.81 0.13 19.89
N THR A 56 -8.19 -0.99 19.51
CA THR A 56 -7.07 -1.02 18.57
C THR A 56 -7.34 -1.90 17.36
N ASN A 57 -8.57 -2.36 17.12
CA ASN A 57 -8.89 -3.32 16.07
C ASN A 57 -8.93 -2.72 14.65
N ALA A 58 -8.86 -1.41 14.50
CA ALA A 58 -8.91 -0.70 13.22
C ALA A 58 -8.06 -1.35 12.10
N CYS A 59 -8.67 -1.56 10.94
CA CYS A 59 -8.01 -2.08 9.75
C CYS A 59 -7.24 -0.95 9.05
N SER A 60 -5.98 -0.78 9.45
CA SER A 60 -5.13 0.34 9.04
C SER A 60 -4.55 0.25 7.64
N CYS A 61 -4.37 -0.95 7.12
CA CYS A 61 -3.85 -1.14 5.78
C CYS A 61 -4.47 -2.39 5.17
N LEU A 62 -4.71 -2.33 3.86
CA LEU A 62 -5.44 -3.33 3.12
C LEU A 62 -4.84 -3.45 1.72
N ALA A 63 -4.70 -4.66 1.21
CA ALA A 63 -4.24 -4.93 -0.14
C ALA A 63 -4.90 -6.18 -0.69
N THR A 64 -5.02 -6.26 -2.01
CA THR A 64 -5.54 -7.43 -2.72
C THR A 64 -4.41 -8.08 -3.49
N MET A 65 -4.36 -9.41 -3.46
CA MET A 65 -3.44 -10.20 -4.28
C MET A 65 -4.29 -11.06 -5.20
N SER A 66 -4.33 -10.71 -6.48
CA SER A 66 -5.00 -11.44 -7.57
C SER A 66 -4.06 -11.50 -8.78
N ASN A 67 -3.95 -12.68 -9.41
CA ASN A 67 -3.16 -12.85 -10.64
C ASN A 67 -4.10 -13.07 -11.82
N ASP A 68 -3.87 -12.39 -12.93
CA ASP A 68 -4.74 -12.44 -14.11
C ASP A 68 -4.62 -13.75 -14.91
N ASP A 69 -3.49 -14.47 -14.77
CA ASP A 69 -3.11 -15.55 -15.67
C ASP A 69 -3.76 -16.92 -15.39
N ASP A 70 -4.54 -17.07 -14.31
CA ASP A 70 -5.05 -18.39 -13.95
C ASP A 70 -6.50 -18.37 -13.45
N SER A 71 -7.32 -19.26 -14.00
CA SER A 71 -8.66 -19.59 -13.49
C SER A 71 -8.66 -20.10 -12.04
N SER A 72 -7.48 -20.43 -11.50
CA SER A 72 -7.21 -20.83 -10.12
C SER A 72 -6.70 -19.68 -9.22
N SER A 73 -6.60 -18.47 -9.77
CA SER A 73 -6.00 -17.30 -9.10
C SER A 73 -6.55 -17.10 -7.69
N SER A 74 -5.61 -16.94 -6.76
CA SER A 74 -5.94 -16.81 -5.35
C SER A 74 -6.56 -15.42 -5.18
N ASN A 75 -7.87 -15.33 -4.92
CA ASN A 75 -8.52 -14.05 -4.62
C ASN A 75 -8.30 -13.74 -3.14
N LEU A 76 -7.09 -13.28 -2.83
CA LEU A 76 -6.70 -13.00 -1.46
C LEU A 76 -6.82 -11.52 -1.14
N VAL A 77 -7.31 -11.26 0.06
CA VAL A 77 -7.24 -9.96 0.70
C VAL A 77 -6.25 -10.07 1.85
N VAL A 78 -5.37 -9.10 1.98
CA VAL A 78 -4.43 -8.99 3.08
C VAL A 78 -4.78 -7.74 3.87
N SER A 79 -4.91 -7.85 5.19
CA SER A 79 -5.24 -6.75 6.07
C SER A 79 -4.30 -6.67 7.27
N GLY A 80 -3.86 -5.46 7.60
CA GLY A 80 -3.05 -5.19 8.79
C GLY A 80 -3.77 -4.25 9.74
N SER A 81 -3.73 -4.56 11.04
CA SER A 81 -4.45 -3.82 12.07
C SER A 81 -3.54 -3.22 13.14
N TRP A 82 -4.06 -2.20 13.82
CA TRP A 82 -3.44 -1.61 14.99
C TRP A 82 -3.42 -2.53 16.21
N ASN A 83 -4.14 -3.66 16.17
CA ASN A 83 -4.10 -4.69 17.21
C ASN A 83 -2.89 -5.63 17.04
N ARG A 84 -2.00 -5.32 16.08
CA ARG A 84 -0.79 -6.07 15.73
C ARG A 84 -1.08 -7.40 15.03
N GLN A 85 -2.24 -7.56 14.41
CA GLN A 85 -2.53 -8.71 13.57
C GLN A 85 -2.38 -8.36 12.09
N LEU A 86 -1.81 -9.31 11.34
CA LEU A 86 -1.90 -9.40 9.89
C LEU A 86 -2.79 -10.59 9.58
N CYS A 87 -3.80 -10.40 8.73
CA CYS A 87 -4.73 -11.45 8.33
C CYS A 87 -4.75 -11.57 6.80
N VAL A 88 -4.85 -12.79 6.31
CA VAL A 88 -5.04 -13.12 4.90
C VAL A 88 -6.41 -13.77 4.77
N TRP A 89 -7.26 -13.28 3.88
CA TRP A 89 -8.63 -13.73 3.68
C TRP A 89 -8.77 -14.29 2.28
N ASP A 90 -9.40 -15.46 2.13
CA ASP A 90 -9.69 -16.04 0.82
C ASP A 90 -11.14 -15.78 0.44
N LEU A 91 -11.37 -14.91 -0.54
CA LEU A 91 -12.71 -14.52 -0.98
C LEU A 91 -13.50 -15.68 -1.59
N ARG A 92 -12.83 -16.75 -2.03
CA ARG A 92 -13.48 -17.94 -2.60
C ARG A 92 -14.18 -18.78 -1.54
N GLN A 93 -13.67 -18.78 -0.31
CA GLN A 93 -14.26 -19.55 0.79
C GLN A 93 -15.64 -19.02 1.20
N ASN A 94 -15.93 -17.75 0.92
CA ASN A 94 -17.22 -17.15 1.19
C ASN A 94 -18.33 -17.58 0.21
N SER A 95 -17.96 -18.07 -0.98
CA SER A 95 -18.93 -18.47 -2.02
C SER A 95 -19.45 -19.91 -1.87
N ASN A 96 -18.74 -20.79 -1.13
CA ASN A 96 -19.08 -22.21 -0.99
C ASN A 96 -19.95 -22.53 0.24
N SER A 97 -20.90 -21.66 0.57
CA SER A 97 -21.84 -21.79 1.68
C SER A 97 -23.00 -22.76 1.37
N ASN A 98 -22.67 -24.02 1.07
CA ASN A 98 -23.61 -25.15 0.98
C ASN A 98 -23.43 -26.18 2.11
N SER A 99 -22.86 -25.78 3.25
CA SER A 99 -22.71 -26.65 4.43
C SER A 99 -23.53 -26.13 5.60
N ASN A 100 -24.37 -26.99 6.16
CA ASN A 100 -25.24 -26.81 7.32
C ASN A 100 -24.51 -26.50 8.66
N ASN A 101 -23.35 -25.86 8.62
CA ASN A 101 -22.63 -25.42 9.81
C ASN A 101 -22.78 -23.90 9.97
N ASN A 102 -23.56 -23.50 10.98
CA ASN A 102 -23.77 -22.13 11.46
C ASN A 102 -22.51 -21.44 12.02
N ASN A 103 -21.30 -21.88 11.65
CA ASN A 103 -20.07 -21.20 11.99
C ASN A 103 -19.71 -20.26 10.84
N ASN A 104 -20.10 -18.99 10.98
CA ASN A 104 -19.81 -17.92 10.03
C ASN A 104 -18.37 -18.03 9.48
N ASN A 105 -18.23 -18.15 8.15
CA ASN A 105 -16.98 -18.28 7.38
C ASN A 105 -16.06 -17.03 7.44
N ASN A 106 -16.11 -16.25 8.52
CA ASN A 106 -15.36 -15.00 8.71
C ASN A 106 -13.97 -15.23 9.35
N THR A 107 -13.38 -16.41 9.18
CA THR A 107 -12.04 -16.72 9.70
C THR A 107 -10.99 -16.43 8.63
N PRO A 108 -9.84 -15.82 8.98
CA PRO A 108 -8.77 -15.63 8.02
C PRO A 108 -8.23 -16.98 7.54
N ALA A 109 -7.76 -17.06 6.29
CA ALA A 109 -7.06 -18.22 5.76
C ALA A 109 -5.64 -18.37 6.35
N ALA A 110 -5.03 -17.26 6.76
CA ALA A 110 -3.80 -17.25 7.53
C ALA A 110 -3.67 -15.99 8.39
N GLU A 111 -2.92 -16.06 9.47
CA GLU A 111 -2.67 -14.92 10.37
C GLU A 111 -1.22 -14.83 10.83
N ALA A 112 -0.75 -13.60 11.10
CA ALA A 112 0.55 -13.33 11.71
C ALA A 112 0.43 -12.31 12.85
N VAL A 113 1.25 -12.47 13.89
CA VAL A 113 1.42 -11.46 14.94
C VAL A 113 2.59 -10.55 14.57
N LEU A 114 2.30 -9.25 14.51
CA LEU A 114 3.27 -8.20 14.21
C LEU A 114 3.95 -7.70 15.50
N PRO A 115 5.22 -7.24 15.42
CA PRO A 115 5.93 -6.68 16.57
C PRO A 115 5.37 -5.32 17.03
N GLY A 116 4.47 -4.70 16.27
CA GLY A 116 3.85 -3.41 16.57
C GLY A 116 2.57 -3.19 15.75
N LYS A 117 1.94 -2.01 15.90
CA LYS A 117 0.76 -1.65 15.11
C LYS A 117 1.12 -1.60 13.63
N ALA A 118 0.29 -2.16 12.75
CA ALA A 118 0.48 -1.98 11.31
C ALA A 118 0.26 -0.50 10.94
N PHE A 119 1.21 0.15 10.28
CA PHE A 119 1.07 1.55 9.84
C PHE A 119 0.98 1.67 8.33
N ALA A 120 1.71 0.84 7.61
CA ALA A 120 1.65 0.78 6.15
C ALA A 120 1.93 -0.64 5.69
N MET A 121 1.39 -1.00 4.53
CA MET A 121 1.59 -2.30 3.91
C MET A 121 1.57 -2.15 2.40
N ASP A 122 2.31 -3.04 1.74
CA ASP A 122 2.20 -3.25 0.30
C ASP A 122 2.44 -4.73 -0.02
N VAL A 123 2.02 -5.16 -1.20
CA VAL A 123 2.13 -6.54 -1.66
C VAL A 123 2.84 -6.63 -3.01
N ASP A 124 3.71 -7.60 -3.17
CA ASP A 124 4.28 -8.00 -4.45
C ASP A 124 3.55 -9.27 -4.90
N VAL A 125 2.51 -9.05 -5.71
CA VAL A 125 1.62 -10.09 -6.21
C VAL A 125 2.39 -11.12 -7.04
N SER A 126 3.35 -10.67 -7.86
CA SER A 126 4.14 -11.54 -8.75
C SER A 126 4.96 -12.60 -8.01
N ARG A 127 5.37 -12.31 -6.76
CA ARG A 127 6.19 -13.21 -5.94
C ARG A 127 5.51 -13.65 -4.66
N ASN A 128 4.22 -13.35 -4.49
CA ASN A 128 3.43 -13.69 -3.30
C ASN A 128 4.03 -13.16 -1.99
N ARG A 129 4.58 -11.94 -2.00
CA ARG A 129 5.18 -11.33 -0.81
C ARG A 129 4.35 -10.20 -0.25
N ILE A 130 4.37 -10.08 1.06
CA ILE A 130 3.73 -9.00 1.82
C ILE A 130 4.82 -8.30 2.61
N MET A 131 4.77 -6.97 2.66
CA MET A 131 5.58 -6.17 3.55
C MET A 131 4.70 -5.31 4.43
N VAL A 132 4.94 -5.34 5.75
CA VAL A 132 4.25 -4.50 6.73
C VAL A 132 5.28 -3.65 7.48
N ALA A 133 5.10 -2.33 7.46
CA ALA A 133 5.83 -1.42 8.31
C ALA A 133 5.01 -1.13 9.57
N THR A 134 5.66 -1.26 10.73
CA THR A 134 4.99 -1.21 12.04
C THR A 134 5.41 -0.01 12.89
N SER A 135 4.65 0.26 13.95
CA SER A 135 4.89 1.35 14.90
C SER A 135 6.25 1.33 15.60
N GLY A 136 6.89 0.16 15.71
CA GLY A 136 8.25 0.01 16.25
C GLY A 136 9.35 0.27 15.23
N ARG A 137 9.03 0.87 14.07
CA ARG A 137 9.93 0.99 12.90
C ARG A 137 10.46 -0.37 12.44
N ARG A 138 9.69 -1.45 12.62
CA ARG A 138 10.02 -2.78 12.11
C ARG A 138 9.33 -2.99 10.76
N ASN A 139 10.12 -3.43 9.79
CA ASN A 139 9.70 -3.87 8.47
C ASN A 139 9.65 -5.40 8.49
N CYS A 140 8.44 -5.96 8.42
CA CYS A 140 8.18 -7.39 8.45
C CYS A 140 7.84 -7.87 7.04
N PHE A 141 8.51 -8.93 6.59
CA PHE A 141 8.29 -9.55 5.29
C PHE A 141 7.69 -10.94 5.46
N PHE A 142 6.69 -11.25 4.64
CA PHE A 142 6.03 -12.54 4.62
C PHE A 142 5.97 -13.07 3.19
N ASP A 143 6.02 -14.39 3.05
CA ASP A 143 5.89 -15.09 1.77
C ASP A 143 4.77 -16.11 1.88
N LEU A 144 3.69 -15.89 1.13
CA LEU A 144 2.50 -16.74 1.20
C LEU A 144 2.74 -18.14 0.64
N ARG A 145 3.82 -18.37 -0.11
CA ARG A 145 4.18 -19.73 -0.60
C ARG A 145 4.54 -20.65 0.56
N MET A 146 5.10 -20.09 1.64
CA MET A 146 5.46 -20.83 2.86
C MET A 146 4.26 -21.43 3.59
N LEU A 147 3.05 -20.87 3.39
CA LEU A 147 1.81 -21.42 3.95
C LEU A 147 1.49 -22.79 3.35
N LYS A 148 1.63 -22.92 2.03
CA LYS A 148 1.36 -24.17 1.30
C LYS A 148 2.35 -25.28 1.70
N GLU A 149 3.62 -24.94 1.83
CA GLU A 149 4.67 -25.90 2.17
C GLU A 149 4.51 -26.49 3.58
N LYS A 150 4.10 -25.66 4.55
CA LYS A 150 4.01 -26.07 5.95
C LYS A 150 2.61 -26.49 6.40
N ASN A 151 1.60 -26.34 5.53
CA ASN A 151 0.18 -26.52 5.82
C ASN A 151 -0.24 -25.86 7.16
N LYS A 152 0.25 -24.63 7.39
CA LYS A 152 0.03 -23.86 8.62
C LYS A 152 -1.02 -22.79 8.41
N PHE A 153 -1.83 -22.56 9.45
CA PHE A 153 -2.68 -21.37 9.59
C PHE A 153 -1.86 -20.13 10.01
N GLN A 154 -0.83 -20.35 10.81
CA GLN A 154 0.07 -19.29 11.27
C GLN A 154 1.12 -18.96 10.20
N LEU A 155 1.17 -17.69 9.81
CA LEU A 155 2.16 -17.13 8.90
C LEU A 155 3.36 -16.59 9.70
N ASP A 156 4.54 -17.16 9.43
CA ASP A 156 5.81 -16.76 10.05
C ASP A 156 6.47 -15.66 9.20
N SER A 157 7.06 -14.63 9.82
CA SER A 157 7.84 -13.63 9.09
C SER A 157 9.12 -14.24 8.52
N VAL A 158 9.36 -14.07 7.23
CA VAL A 158 10.59 -14.53 6.56
C VAL A 158 11.78 -13.64 6.91
N LEU A 159 11.52 -12.34 7.08
CA LEU A 159 12.53 -11.36 7.46
C LEU A 159 11.89 -10.28 8.32
N GLU A 160 12.55 -9.91 9.42
CA GLU A 160 12.18 -8.75 10.22
C GLU A 160 13.40 -7.87 10.43
N ARG A 161 13.29 -6.59 10.08
CA ARG A 161 14.40 -5.63 10.21
C ARG A 161 13.91 -4.29 10.71
N GLU A 162 14.83 -3.54 11.31
CA GLU A 162 14.60 -2.14 11.60
C GLU A 162 14.66 -1.31 10.31
N SER A 163 13.75 -0.35 10.18
CA SER A 163 13.68 0.60 9.07
C SER A 163 14.98 1.38 8.93
N SER A 164 15.39 1.64 7.68
CA SER A 164 16.49 2.56 7.39
C SER A 164 16.17 4.02 7.73
N LEU A 165 14.88 4.36 7.87
CA LEU A 165 14.42 5.68 8.28
C LEU A 165 14.34 5.78 9.81
N LYS A 166 14.79 6.92 10.34
CA LYS A 166 14.88 7.15 11.80
C LYS A 166 13.54 7.49 12.44
N PHE A 167 12.59 7.97 11.64
CA PHE A 167 11.27 8.39 12.08
C PHE A 167 10.21 7.40 11.61
N GLN A 168 8.98 7.59 12.09
CA GLN A 168 7.83 6.76 11.77
C GLN A 168 7.66 6.62 10.25
N THR A 169 7.55 5.38 9.78
CA THR A 169 7.15 5.06 8.39
C THR A 169 5.66 5.31 8.23
N ARG A 170 5.28 6.04 7.18
CA ARG A 170 3.90 6.40 6.88
C ARG A 170 3.34 5.68 5.64
N CYS A 171 4.20 5.35 4.68
CA CYS A 171 3.81 4.58 3.50
C CYS A 171 4.96 3.67 3.04
N VAL A 172 4.60 2.60 2.34
CA VAL A 172 5.52 1.60 1.77
C VAL A 172 5.02 1.22 0.40
N LYS A 173 5.93 1.03 -0.56
CA LYS A 173 5.63 0.46 -1.88
C LYS A 173 6.74 -0.42 -2.40
N PHE A 174 6.41 -1.62 -2.86
CA PHE A 174 7.32 -2.44 -3.66
C PHE A 174 7.59 -1.77 -5.01
N PHE A 175 8.76 -2.05 -5.56
CA PHE A 175 9.02 -1.76 -6.95
C PHE A 175 8.14 -2.66 -7.82
N PRO A 176 7.68 -2.20 -9.01
CA PRO A 176 6.89 -3.04 -9.92
C PRO A 176 7.57 -4.35 -10.33
N ASN A 177 8.92 -4.39 -10.26
CA ASN A 177 9.70 -5.58 -10.56
C ASN A 177 9.95 -6.50 -9.34
N GLY A 178 9.52 -6.11 -8.13
CA GLY A 178 9.72 -6.84 -6.88
C GLY A 178 11.16 -6.83 -6.34
N TYR A 179 12.13 -6.17 -6.97
CA TYR A 179 13.54 -6.24 -6.52
C TYR A 179 13.89 -5.26 -5.40
N GLY A 180 12.96 -4.43 -4.97
CA GLY A 180 13.15 -3.44 -3.91
C GLY A 180 11.84 -2.83 -3.47
N PHE A 181 11.95 -1.88 -2.55
CA PHE A 181 10.81 -1.12 -2.03
C PHE A 181 11.23 0.29 -1.61
N CYS A 182 10.25 1.18 -1.58
CA CYS A 182 10.32 2.52 -1.05
C CYS A 182 9.61 2.60 0.31
N LEU A 183 10.15 3.43 1.19
CA LEU A 183 9.58 3.80 2.48
C LEU A 183 9.39 5.33 2.50
N GLY A 184 8.21 5.82 2.83
CA GLY A 184 7.98 7.24 3.16
C GLY A 184 7.92 7.42 4.67
N SER A 185 8.47 8.51 5.18
CA SER A 185 8.44 8.82 6.62
C SER A 185 7.80 10.17 6.92
N ILE A 186 7.48 10.38 8.19
CA ILE A 186 6.99 11.67 8.69
C ILE A 186 8.05 12.80 8.64
N GLU A 187 9.32 12.48 8.40
CA GLU A 187 10.42 13.47 8.38
C GLU A 187 10.79 13.98 6.97
N GLY A 188 9.85 13.95 6.01
CA GLY A 188 10.11 14.42 4.65
C GLY A 188 11.31 13.69 4.03
N ARG A 189 11.27 12.36 4.09
CA ARG A 189 12.27 11.48 3.48
C ARG A 189 11.63 10.26 2.88
N VAL A 190 12.24 9.83 1.78
CA VAL A 190 12.03 8.53 1.17
C VAL A 190 13.30 7.71 1.32
N GLY A 191 13.14 6.49 1.84
CA GLY A 191 14.17 5.46 1.86
C GLY A 191 13.91 4.46 0.74
N VAL A 192 14.97 3.99 0.09
CA VAL A 192 14.92 3.03 -1.00
C VAL A 192 15.84 1.87 -0.65
N GLU A 193 15.31 0.66 -0.67
CA GLU A 193 16.02 -0.56 -0.29
C GLU A 193 15.81 -1.67 -1.33
N PHE A 194 16.86 -2.40 -1.67
CA PHE A 194 16.82 -3.47 -2.66
C PHE A 194 16.89 -4.85 -1.98
N LEU A 195 15.96 -5.73 -2.33
CA LEU A 195 15.69 -7.01 -1.65
C LEU A 195 16.71 -8.10 -1.96
N ASP A 196 17.32 -8.14 -3.14
CA ASP A 196 18.29 -9.18 -3.49
C ASP A 196 19.50 -9.18 -2.54
N ALA A 197 19.92 -7.99 -2.10
CA ALA A 197 20.94 -7.82 -1.08
C ALA A 197 20.46 -8.16 0.34
N LEU A 198 19.15 -8.11 0.58
CA LEU A 198 18.54 -8.41 1.88
C LEU A 198 18.27 -9.91 2.08
N ILE A 199 18.01 -10.65 1.00
CA ILE A 199 17.61 -12.07 1.04
C ILE A 199 18.79 -13.01 0.80
N ASN A 200 19.71 -12.68 -0.12
CA ASN A 200 20.77 -13.60 -0.55
C ASN A 200 22.13 -13.38 0.15
N ASP A 201 22.17 -12.54 1.18
CA ASP A 201 23.39 -12.19 1.96
C ASP A 201 24.63 -11.89 1.09
N ALA A 202 24.39 -11.29 -0.08
CA ALA A 202 25.43 -11.04 -1.06
C ALA A 202 26.39 -9.94 -0.56
N PRO A 203 27.72 -10.06 -0.79
CA PRO A 203 28.72 -9.14 -0.27
C PRO A 203 28.79 -7.84 -1.09
N MET A 204 27.68 -7.11 -1.21
CA MET A 204 27.66 -5.74 -1.74
C MET A 204 27.11 -4.76 -0.69
N LYS A 205 28.08 -4.10 -0.04
CA LYS A 205 28.07 -2.76 0.57
C LYS A 205 26.81 -1.92 0.25
N LEU A 206 25.76 -2.08 1.06
CA LEU A 206 24.50 -1.31 1.14
C LEU A 206 23.94 -0.75 -0.19
N THR A 207 23.14 -1.56 -0.87
CA THR A 207 22.20 -1.15 -1.94
C THR A 207 20.97 -0.43 -1.36
N LYS A 208 21.17 0.53 -0.44
CA LYS A 208 20.08 1.37 0.06
C LYS A 208 20.50 2.82 0.09
N TYR A 209 19.56 3.70 -0.17
CA TYR A 209 19.79 5.13 -0.06
C TYR A 209 18.52 5.81 0.42
N ALA A 210 18.66 7.00 0.99
CA ALA A 210 17.55 7.83 1.37
C ALA A 210 17.81 9.26 0.93
N PHE A 211 16.74 9.99 0.61
CA PHE A 211 16.82 11.38 0.19
C PHE A 211 15.74 12.20 0.87
N LYS A 212 15.98 13.50 0.97
CA LYS A 212 15.04 14.47 1.53
C LYS A 212 14.02 14.87 0.45
N CYS A 213 12.76 14.98 0.83
CA CYS A 213 11.65 15.43 -0.01
C CYS A 213 10.60 16.12 0.85
N HIS A 214 9.66 16.83 0.24
CA HIS A 214 8.58 17.55 0.94
C HIS A 214 9.09 18.45 2.07
N ARG A 215 9.98 19.37 1.68
CA ARG A 215 10.56 20.41 2.55
C ARG A 215 10.45 21.73 1.83
N ASP A 216 10.06 22.78 2.55
CA ASP A 216 9.97 24.11 1.96
C ASP A 216 11.33 24.85 2.01
N SER A 217 11.36 26.04 1.40
CA SER A 217 12.56 26.90 1.37
C SER A 217 12.99 27.38 2.76
N ASN A 218 12.08 27.39 3.73
CA ASN A 218 12.33 27.82 5.10
C ASN A 218 12.87 26.68 5.97
N GLY A 219 12.95 25.46 5.41
CA GLY A 219 13.45 24.27 6.09
C GLY A 219 12.39 23.50 6.87
N LEU A 220 11.11 23.87 6.77
CA LEU A 220 10.01 23.12 7.38
C LEU A 220 9.88 21.76 6.70
N VAL A 221 9.62 20.74 7.50
CA VAL A 221 9.65 19.34 7.07
C VAL A 221 8.25 18.76 7.18
N TYR A 222 7.78 18.16 6.09
CA TYR A 222 6.43 17.62 6.01
C TYR A 222 6.45 16.10 5.85
N PRO A 223 5.46 15.39 6.42
CA PRO A 223 5.30 13.95 6.19
C PRO A 223 5.13 13.59 4.71
N VAL A 224 5.68 12.43 4.34
CA VAL A 224 5.40 11.78 3.05
C VAL A 224 4.24 10.82 3.26
N ASN A 225 3.06 11.16 2.73
CA ASN A 225 1.83 10.39 2.96
C ASN A 225 1.67 9.27 1.94
N ALA A 226 2.06 9.52 0.69
CA ALA A 226 1.83 8.59 -0.40
C ALA A 226 3.08 8.44 -1.27
N ILE A 227 3.30 7.21 -1.73
CA ILE A 227 4.27 6.85 -2.75
C ILE A 227 3.53 5.93 -3.72
N ASP A 228 3.73 6.13 -5.01
CA ASP A 228 3.27 5.17 -6.01
C ASP A 228 4.20 5.11 -7.21
N PHE A 229 4.32 3.93 -7.83
CA PHE A 229 5.22 3.69 -8.94
C PHE A 229 4.49 3.82 -10.27
N HIS A 230 5.19 4.36 -11.26
CA HIS A 230 4.71 4.33 -12.62
C HIS A 230 4.73 2.88 -13.15
N PRO A 231 3.63 2.37 -13.74
CA PRO A 231 3.52 0.96 -14.11
C PRO A 231 4.50 0.55 -15.22
N THR A 232 4.71 1.41 -16.23
CA THR A 232 5.64 1.13 -17.35
C THR A 232 7.10 1.52 -17.03
N HIS A 233 7.33 2.73 -16.50
CA HIS A 233 8.65 3.23 -16.12
C HIS A 233 9.08 2.70 -14.76
N ARG A 234 9.67 1.50 -14.74
CA ARG A 234 10.02 0.69 -13.55
C ARG A 234 10.80 1.39 -12.41
N HIS A 235 11.44 2.53 -12.66
CA HIS A 235 12.23 3.27 -11.66
C HIS A 235 11.67 4.66 -11.36
N THR A 236 10.58 5.04 -12.03
CA THR A 236 9.91 6.32 -11.81
C THR A 236 8.80 6.14 -10.79
N PHE A 237 8.76 7.02 -9.80
CA PHE A 237 7.71 7.02 -8.79
C PHE A 237 7.36 8.45 -8.38
N ALA A 238 6.12 8.62 -7.93
CA ALA A 238 5.61 9.86 -7.38
C ALA A 238 5.60 9.81 -5.85
N THR A 239 5.81 10.94 -5.21
CA THR A 239 5.65 11.12 -3.76
C THR A 239 4.71 12.30 -3.51
N GLY A 240 3.81 12.15 -2.54
CA GLY A 240 2.89 13.18 -2.08
C GLY A 240 3.11 13.47 -0.61
N GLY A 241 3.17 14.75 -0.25
CA GLY A 241 3.44 15.17 1.11
C GLY A 241 2.45 16.19 1.66
N CYS A 242 2.57 16.47 2.95
CA CYS A 242 1.76 17.50 3.60
C CYS A 242 2.15 18.94 3.21
N ASP A 243 3.21 19.12 2.42
CA ASP A 243 3.55 20.42 1.83
C ASP A 243 2.63 20.82 0.66
N GLY A 244 1.65 19.96 0.35
CA GLY A 244 0.69 20.13 -0.73
C GLY A 244 1.32 19.94 -2.11
N THR A 245 2.47 19.28 -2.22
CA THR A 245 3.11 19.04 -3.52
C THR A 245 3.19 17.56 -3.85
N VAL A 246 3.21 17.28 -5.16
CA VAL A 246 3.56 15.97 -5.70
C VAL A 246 4.88 16.10 -6.45
N VAL A 247 5.80 15.16 -6.20
CA VAL A 247 7.13 15.15 -6.82
C VAL A 247 7.35 13.82 -7.51
N LEU A 248 7.76 13.87 -8.79
CA LEU A 248 8.18 12.70 -9.54
C LEU A 248 9.70 12.54 -9.44
N TRP A 249 10.13 11.29 -9.24
CA TRP A 249 11.51 10.92 -9.00
C TRP A 249 11.94 9.83 -9.95
N ASP A 250 13.22 9.88 -10.34
CA ASP A 250 13.94 8.78 -10.94
C ASP A 250 14.76 8.10 -9.84
N GLY A 251 14.29 6.93 -9.39
CA GLY A 251 14.95 6.15 -8.35
C GLY A 251 16.30 5.58 -8.79
N LYS A 252 16.50 5.29 -10.08
CA LYS A 252 17.75 4.73 -10.56
C LYS A 252 18.85 5.80 -10.56
N ASN A 253 18.54 6.97 -11.10
CA ASN A 253 19.48 8.09 -11.19
C ASN A 253 19.50 8.98 -9.94
N LYS A 254 18.60 8.74 -8.98
CA LYS A 254 18.45 9.51 -7.74
C LYS A 254 18.20 11.00 -7.99
N LYS A 255 17.40 11.30 -9.01
CA LYS A 255 17.12 12.68 -9.45
C LYS A 255 15.62 13.00 -9.35
N LYS A 256 15.33 14.25 -9.00
CA LYS A 256 13.99 14.82 -9.17
C LYS A 256 13.73 15.04 -10.67
N LEU A 257 12.59 14.54 -11.16
CA LEU A 257 12.17 14.73 -12.54
C LEU A 257 11.38 16.03 -12.68
N THR A 258 10.25 16.11 -11.99
CA THR A 258 9.34 17.26 -11.99
C THR A 258 8.62 17.41 -10.65
N SER A 259 7.97 18.55 -10.46
CA SER A 259 7.18 18.91 -9.27
C SER A 259 5.87 19.54 -9.74
N THR A 260 4.78 19.21 -9.08
CA THR A 260 3.54 19.97 -9.26
C THR A 260 3.61 21.32 -8.52
N PRO A 261 2.81 22.30 -8.94
CA PRO A 261 2.43 23.41 -8.06
C PRO A 261 1.80 22.91 -6.76
N LYS A 262 1.73 23.79 -5.76
CA LYS A 262 1.06 23.50 -4.49
C LYS A 262 -0.45 23.37 -4.70
N PHE A 263 -1.00 22.28 -4.19
CA PHE A 263 -2.42 22.05 -4.02
C PHE A 263 -2.93 22.80 -2.78
N PRO A 264 -4.26 22.98 -2.63
CA PRO A 264 -4.83 23.74 -1.52
C PRO A 264 -4.46 23.20 -0.14
N THR A 265 -4.32 21.88 0.00
CA THR A 265 -3.99 21.21 1.27
C THR A 265 -3.05 20.01 1.05
N SER A 266 -2.79 19.27 2.11
CA SER A 266 -1.96 18.07 2.18
C SER A 266 -2.36 17.04 1.12
N ILE A 267 -1.38 16.34 0.54
CA ILE A 267 -1.67 15.20 -0.34
C ILE A 267 -1.89 13.97 0.53
N SER A 268 -3.09 13.41 0.53
CA SER A 268 -3.45 12.26 1.37
C SER A 268 -3.15 10.93 0.68
N ALA A 269 -3.40 10.84 -0.64
CA ALA A 269 -3.19 9.64 -1.44
C ALA A 269 -2.82 9.97 -2.90
N LEU A 270 -2.15 9.02 -3.56
CA LEU A 270 -1.74 9.08 -4.96
C LEU A 270 -1.91 7.71 -5.61
N CYS A 271 -2.29 7.66 -6.88
CA CYS A 271 -2.33 6.42 -7.65
C CYS A 271 -2.13 6.71 -9.15
N PHE A 272 -1.19 6.01 -9.79
CA PHE A 272 -1.08 6.03 -11.25
C PHE A 272 -2.21 5.20 -11.88
N SER A 273 -2.66 5.62 -13.06
CA SER A 273 -3.50 4.77 -13.91
C SER A 273 -2.73 3.51 -14.33
N PRO A 274 -3.39 2.38 -14.61
CA PRO A 274 -2.71 1.13 -15.00
C PRO A 274 -1.83 1.24 -16.26
N ASP A 275 -2.18 2.15 -17.17
CA ASP A 275 -1.39 2.48 -18.36
C ASP A 275 -0.29 3.53 -18.09
N GLY A 276 -0.34 4.20 -16.94
CA GLY A 276 0.61 5.24 -16.50
C GLY A 276 0.39 6.61 -17.11
N THR A 277 -0.65 6.81 -17.91
CA THR A 277 -0.92 8.08 -18.61
C THR A 277 -1.53 9.15 -17.71
N GLU A 278 -2.07 8.77 -16.55
CA GLU A 278 -2.70 9.66 -15.59
C GLU A 278 -2.23 9.39 -14.16
N LEU A 279 -2.28 10.42 -13.34
CA LEU A 279 -2.03 10.37 -11.90
C LEU A 279 -3.22 10.97 -11.16
N ALA A 280 -3.88 10.15 -10.34
CA ALA A 280 -4.90 10.60 -9.41
C ALA A 280 -4.24 11.14 -8.13
N ILE A 281 -4.67 12.31 -7.69
CA ILE A 281 -4.11 13.05 -6.55
C ILE A 281 -5.25 13.46 -5.62
N ALA A 282 -5.26 12.91 -4.40
CA ALA A 282 -6.22 13.31 -3.37
C ALA A 282 -5.61 14.41 -2.49
N SER A 283 -6.22 15.59 -2.51
CA SER A 283 -5.86 16.75 -1.69
C SER A 283 -6.85 16.83 -0.52
N SER A 284 -6.43 16.40 0.66
CA SER A 284 -7.25 16.35 1.87
C SER A 284 -6.38 16.55 3.11
N TYR A 285 -6.90 17.28 4.10
CA TYR A 285 -6.13 17.63 5.30
C TYR A 285 -5.84 16.40 6.17
N THR A 286 -4.56 16.08 6.36
CA THR A 286 -4.13 14.85 7.04
C THR A 286 -3.81 15.01 8.52
N HIS A 287 -4.32 16.08 9.15
CA HIS A 287 -4.19 16.38 10.58
C HIS A 287 -2.74 16.49 11.06
N GLU A 288 -1.82 16.86 10.17
CA GLU A 288 -0.39 17.01 10.48
C GLU A 288 -0.09 18.16 11.46
N GLU A 289 -1.01 19.11 11.61
CA GLU A 289 -0.92 20.23 12.56
C GLU A 289 -2.01 20.15 13.67
N GLY A 290 -2.64 18.98 13.83
CA GLY A 290 -3.73 18.75 14.78
C GLY A 290 -5.11 19.13 14.23
N ASP A 291 -6.10 19.19 15.12
CA ASP A 291 -7.46 19.54 14.74
C ASP A 291 -7.54 21.01 14.36
N ARG A 292 -8.09 21.30 13.18
CA ARG A 292 -8.37 22.66 12.72
C ARG A 292 -9.86 22.84 12.50
N GLU A 293 -10.39 23.97 12.96
CA GLU A 293 -11.79 24.32 12.69
C GLU A 293 -12.07 24.56 11.19
N GLN A 294 -11.06 25.03 10.45
CA GLN A 294 -11.15 25.30 9.03
C GLN A 294 -9.92 24.77 8.30
N HIS A 295 -10.15 23.97 7.26
CA HIS A 295 -9.17 23.59 6.26
C HIS A 295 -9.84 23.61 4.87
N PRO A 296 -9.05 23.69 3.78
CA PRO A 296 -9.60 23.58 2.43
C PRO A 296 -10.42 22.30 2.25
N GLN A 297 -11.41 22.34 1.35
CA GLN A 297 -12.24 21.17 1.05
C GLN A 297 -11.41 20.04 0.43
N ASP A 298 -11.88 18.82 0.64
CA ASP A 298 -11.26 17.63 0.06
C ASP A 298 -11.55 17.59 -1.44
N GLU A 299 -10.49 17.46 -2.24
CA GLU A 299 -10.57 17.51 -3.70
C GLU A 299 -9.74 16.40 -4.34
N LEU A 300 -10.26 15.85 -5.45
CA LEU A 300 -9.56 14.87 -6.28
C LEU A 300 -9.15 15.52 -7.60
N TYR A 301 -7.87 15.41 -7.93
CA TYR A 301 -7.31 15.90 -9.17
C TYR A 301 -6.84 14.71 -10.01
N ILE A 302 -7.23 14.68 -11.29
CA ILE A 302 -6.68 13.76 -12.28
C ILE A 302 -5.74 14.57 -13.17
N ARG A 303 -4.45 14.20 -13.15
CA ARG A 303 -3.42 14.88 -13.93
C ARG A 303 -2.91 13.96 -15.03
N PRO A 304 -2.91 14.37 -16.31
CA PRO A 304 -2.23 13.64 -17.35
C PRO A 304 -0.71 13.70 -17.14
N ILE A 305 -0.05 12.56 -17.30
CA ILE A 305 1.39 12.39 -17.19
C ILE A 305 1.95 12.19 -18.60
N LEU A 306 2.76 13.15 -19.03
CA LEU A 306 3.45 13.03 -20.31
C LEU A 306 4.65 12.10 -20.16
N ASP A 307 4.93 11.30 -21.19
CA ASP A 307 6.13 10.44 -21.20
C ASP A 307 7.41 11.22 -20.89
N SER A 308 7.53 12.45 -21.39
CA SER A 308 8.68 13.32 -21.13
C SER A 308 8.87 13.69 -19.66
N GLU A 309 7.81 13.69 -18.85
CA GLU A 309 7.86 13.96 -17.41
C GLU A 309 8.23 12.71 -16.60
N ALA A 310 7.86 11.53 -17.08
CA ALA A 310 8.06 10.26 -16.39
C ALA A 310 9.32 9.49 -16.86
N THR A 311 9.87 9.83 -18.04
CA THR A 311 11.03 9.13 -18.60
C THR A 311 12.30 9.47 -17.82
N PRO A 312 13.10 8.45 -17.41
CA PRO A 312 14.41 8.66 -16.81
C PRO A 312 15.30 9.55 -17.67
N LYS A 313 15.90 10.59 -17.08
CA LYS A 313 16.84 11.45 -17.81
C LYS A 313 18.08 10.63 -18.18
N LYS A 314 18.55 10.75 -19.44
CA LYS A 314 19.81 10.11 -19.87
C LYS A 314 20.94 10.58 -18.96
N VAL A 315 21.79 9.65 -18.56
CA VAL A 315 23.01 9.97 -17.80
C VAL A 315 23.97 10.64 -18.78
N GLU A 316 24.23 11.93 -18.60
CA GLU A 316 25.40 12.56 -19.21
C GLU A 316 26.64 11.85 -18.63
N LYS A 317 27.41 11.23 -19.53
CA LYS A 317 28.64 10.49 -19.20
C LYS A 317 29.75 11.43 -18.78
#